data_AF-A0A7C5W7Q7-F1
#
_entry.id   AF-A0A7C5W7Q7-F1
#
_cell.length_a   1.000
_cell.length_b   1.000
_cell.length_c   1.000
_cell.angle_alpha   90.00
_cell.angle_beta   90.00
_cell.angle_gamma   90.00
#
_symmetry.space_group_name_H-M   'P 1'
#
loop_
_entity.id
_entity.type
_entity.pdbx_description
1 polymer ?
#
loop_
_entity_poly.entity_id
_entity_poly.type
_entity_poly.pdbx_seq_one_letter_code
_entity_poly.pdbx_strand_id
1 'polypeptide(L)' 'MCHCFSSGIGATTAILSTLRQGDVAAASNDLYGGTFRLFNQVFKQFGVTLITVNTQDLNQVEDVLKKIPA' A
#
# COMPACT_ATOMS: atom_id res chain seq x y z
N MET A 1 -4.12 -21.47 -5.36
CA MET A 1 -4.10 -21.69 -3.90
C MET A 1 -4.68 -20.44 -3.26
N CYS A 2 -5.65 -20.54 -2.34
CA CYS A 2 -6.21 -19.38 -1.63
C CYS A 2 -5.76 -19.42 -0.16
N HIS A 3 -5.53 -18.25 0.44
CA HIS A 3 -5.09 -18.12 1.82
C HIS A 3 -6.23 -17.57 2.68
N CYS A 4 -6.56 -18.26 3.77
CA CYS A 4 -7.54 -17.80 4.76
C CYS A 4 -6.83 -17.08 5.91
N PHE A 5 -7.29 -15.87 6.22
CA PHE A 5 -6.81 -15.07 7.34
C PHE A 5 -7.95 -14.79 8.32
N SER A 6 -7.60 -14.46 9.57
CA SER A 6 -8.60 -14.14 10.60
C SER A 6 -9.44 -12.89 10.29
N SER A 7 -8.96 -11.98 9.44
CA SER A 7 -9.68 -10.79 8.99
C SER A 7 -9.04 -10.20 7.73
N GLY A 8 -9.74 -9.27 7.07
CA GLY A 8 -9.19 -8.50 5.95
C GLY A 8 -7.94 -7.71 6.33
N ILE A 9 -7.89 -7.12 7.54
CA ILE A 9 -6.68 -6.43 8.03
C ILE A 9 -5.54 -7.41 8.25
N GLY A 10 -5.82 -8.65 8.70
CA GLY A 10 -4.82 -9.71 8.80
C GLY A 10 -4.21 -10.06 7.45
N ALA A 11 -5.05 -10.19 6.41
CA ALA A 11 -4.58 -10.41 5.04
C ALA A 11 -3.74 -9.25 4.51
N THR A 12 -4.21 -8.00 4.68
CA THR A 12 -3.45 -6.81 4.26
C THR A 12 -2.11 -6.73 4.98
N THR A 13 -2.09 -6.96 6.29
CA THR A 13 -0.86 -6.93 7.10
C THR A 13 0.13 -8.00 6.64
N ALA A 14 -0.34 -9.20 6.31
CA ALA A 14 0.52 -10.27 5.81
C ALA A 14 1.19 -9.89 4.48
N ILE A 15 0.45 -9.25 3.57
CA ILE A 15 1.00 -8.76 2.30
C ILE A 15 1.98 -7.61 2.54
N LEU A 16 1.62 -6.63 3.37
CA LEU A 16 2.50 -5.48 3.65
C LEU A 16 3.78 -5.87 4.39
N SER A 17 3.75 -6.97 5.16
CA SER A 17 4.93 -7.49 5.85
C SER A 17 5.98 -8.08 4.90
N THR A 18 5.68 -8.23 3.60
CA THR A 18 6.69 -8.64 2.61
C THR A 18 7.52 -7.45 2.10
N LEU A 19 7.08 -6.22 2.37
CA LEU A 19 7.79 -5.00 2.00
C LEU A 19 8.97 -4.75 2.94
N ARG A 20 9.98 -4.07 2.42
CA ARG A 20 11.20 -3.68 3.15
C ARG A 20 11.24 -2.18 3.38
N GLN A 21 12.13 -1.77 4.28
CA GLN A 21 12.42 -0.36 4.52
C GLN A 21 12.91 0.30 3.23
N GLY A 22 12.31 1.43 2.86
CA GLY A 22 12.59 2.14 1.61
C GLY A 22 11.61 1.83 0.48
N ASP A 23 10.81 0.76 0.60
CA ASP A 23 9.81 0.42 -0.41
C ASP A 23 8.68 1.46 -0.42
N VAL A 24 8.15 1.68 -1.62
CA VAL A 24 7.07 2.62 -1.87
C VAL A 24 5.85 1.87 -2.39
N ALA A 25 4.73 1.99 -1.68
CA ALA A 25 3.45 1.42 -2.07
C ALA A 25 2.55 2.52 -2.65
N ALA A 26 2.02 2.30 -3.86
CA ALA A 26 0.97 3.14 -4.43
C ALA A 26 -0.41 2.59 -4.07
N ALA A 27 -1.35 3.48 -3.75
CA ALA A 27 -2.67 3.11 -3.30
C ALA A 27 -3.71 4.08 -3.86
N SER A 28 -4.95 3.63 -4.09
CA SER A 28 -6.02 4.49 -4.60
C SER A 28 -6.40 5.59 -3.60
N ASN A 29 -6.81 6.76 -4.08
CA ASN A 29 -7.30 7.85 -3.24
C ASN A 29 -8.56 7.47 -2.44
N ASP A 30 -9.36 6.53 -2.94
CA ASP A 30 -10.61 6.09 -2.29
C ASP A 30 -10.39 4.87 -1.38
N LEU A 31 -9.23 4.79 -0.72
CA LEU A 31 -8.92 3.64 0.12
C LEU A 31 -9.74 3.64 1.42
N TYR A 32 -10.15 2.44 1.85
CA TYR A 32 -10.76 2.26 3.15
C TYR A 32 -9.90 2.86 4.26
N GLY A 33 -10.49 3.72 5.10
CA GLY A 33 -9.77 4.50 6.10
C GLY A 33 -8.96 3.65 7.08
N GLY A 34 -9.40 2.43 7.39
CA GLY A 34 -8.64 1.52 8.26
C GLY A 34 -7.32 1.06 7.63
N THR A 35 -7.28 0.88 6.31
CA THR A 35 -6.06 0.52 5.58
C THR A 35 -5.12 1.71 5.48
N PHE A 36 -5.64 2.91 5.22
CA PHE A 36 -4.84 4.15 5.25
C PHE A 36 -4.21 4.37 6.64
N ARG A 37 -5.00 4.17 7.71
CA ARG A 37 -4.52 4.27 9.09
C ARG A 37 -3.44 3.23 9.38
N LEU A 38 -3.61 1.99 8.94
CA LEU A 38 -2.61 0.93 9.08
C LEU A 38 -1.27 1.34 8.45
N PHE A 39 -1.31 1.90 7.23
CA PHE A 39 -0.08 2.37 6.59
C PHE A 39 0.57 3.53 7.33
N ASN A 40 -0.19 4.58 7.64
CA ASN A 40 0.36 5.81 8.20
C ASN A 40 0.80 5.67 9.67
N GLN A 41 0.12 4.84 10.46
CA GLN A 41 0.44 4.65 11.89
C GLN A 41 1.37 3.45 12.14
N VAL A 42 1.31 2.39 11.32
CA VAL A 42 2.06 1.14 11.57
C VAL A 42 3.16 0.91 10.53
N PHE A 43 2.90 1.05 9.23
CA PHE A 43 3.95 0.76 8.22
C PHE A 43 4.94 1.90 7.98
N LYS A 44 4.55 3.13 8.32
CA LYS A 44 5.43 4.31 8.28
C LYS A 44 6.66 4.15 9.19
N GLN A 45 6.50 3.56 10.37
CA GLN A 45 7.61 3.27 11.29
C GLN A 45 8.53 2.13 10.80
N PHE A 46 8.03 1.26 9.91
CA PHE A 46 8.83 0.25 9.22
C PHE A 46 9.52 0.79 7.96
N GLY A 47 9.39 2.11 7.70
CA GLY A 47 10.03 2.80 6.59
C GLY A 47 9.42 2.51 5.22
N VAL A 48 8.16 2.06 5.19
CA VAL A 48 7.38 1.92 3.96
C VAL A 48 6.67 3.25 3.68
N THR A 49 6.80 3.76 2.46
CA THR A 49 6.15 5.00 2.03
C THR A 49 4.87 4.69 1.28
N LEU A 50 3.76 5.35 1.63
CA LEU A 50 2.50 5.25 0.89
C LEU A 50 2.32 6.48 -0.01
N ILE A 51 2.03 6.28 -1.29
CA ILE A 51 1.63 7.31 -2.24
C ILE A 51 0.18 7.05 -2.64
N THR A 52 -0.68 8.05 -2.51
CA THR A 52 -2.07 7.96 -2.97
C THR A 52 -2.19 8.51 -4.39
N VAL A 53 -2.83 7.75 -5.28
CA VAL A 53 -3.02 8.11 -6.70
C VAL A 53 -4.47 7.94 -7.11
N ASN A 54 -4.96 8.79 -8.01
CA ASN A 54 -6.26 8.57 -8.62
C ASN A 54 -6.16 7.42 -9.64
N THR A 55 -6.66 6.25 -9.27
CA THR A 55 -6.63 5.05 -10.13
C THR A 55 -7.59 5.13 -11.32
N GLN A 56 -8.43 6.16 -11.42
CA GLN A 56 -9.26 6.42 -12.60
C GLN A 56 -8.51 7.17 -13.71
N ASP A 57 -7.37 7.80 -13.39
CA ASP A 57 -6.52 8.49 -14.35
C ASP A 57 -5.27 7.65 -14.61
N LEU A 58 -5.26 6.94 -15.74
CA LEU A 58 -4.16 6.04 -16.11
C LEU A 58 -2.82 6.78 -16.25
N ASN A 59 -2.82 8.05 -16.67
CA ASN A 59 -1.58 8.82 -16.81
C ASN A 59 -0.93 9.07 -15.45
N GLN A 60 -1.74 9.42 -14.44
CA GLN A 60 -1.25 9.61 -13.07
C GLN A 60 -0.69 8.31 -12.48
N VAL A 61 -1.33 7.16 -12.76
CA VAL A 61 -0.83 5.86 -12.31
C VAL A 61 0.54 5.56 -12.94
N GLU A 62 0.69 5.78 -14.25
CA GLU A 62 1.95 5.53 -14.96
C GLU A 62 3.08 6.43 -14.44
N ASP A 63 2.80 7.71 -14.18
CA ASP A 63 3.77 8.65 -13.62
C ASP A 63 4.23 8.26 -12.21
N VAL A 64 3.32 7.72 -11.39
CA VAL A 64 3.66 7.24 -10.04
C VAL A 64 4.50 5.97 -10.12
N LEU A 65 4.16 5.04 -11.01
CA LEU A 65 4.92 3.80 -11.18
C LEU A 65 6.36 4.07 -11.65
N LYS A 66 6.59 5.06 -12.53
CA LYS A 66 7.95 5.48 -12.94
C LYS A 66 8.81 6.03 -11.79
N LYS A 67 8.17 6.54 -10.73
CA LYS A 67 8.86 7.11 -9.56
C LYS A 67 9.19 6.07 -8.48
N ILE A 68 8.57 4.89 -8.53
CA ILE A 68 8.82 3.82 -7.57
C ILE A 68 10.07 3.07 -8.04
N PRO A 69 11.19 3.13 -7.29
CA PRO A 69 12.38 2.35 -7.61
C PRO A 69 12.06 0.85 -7.46
N ALA A 70 12.53 0.05 -8.41
CA ALA A 70 12.37 -1.41 -8.42
C ALA A 70 13.30 -2.11 -7.41
#